data_AF-A0A7C1MVH9-F1
#
_entry.id   AF-A0A7C1MVH9-F1
#
_cell.length_a   1.000
_cell.length_b   1.000
_cell.length_c   1.000
_cell.angle_alpha   90.00
_cell.angle_beta   90.00
_cell.angle_gamma   90.00
#
_symmetry.space_group_name_H-M   'P 1'
#
loop_
_entity.id
_entity.type
_entity.pdbx_description
1 polymer ?
#
loop_
_entity_poly.entity_id
_entity_poly.type
_entity_poly.pdbx_seq_one_letter_code
_entity_poly.pdbx_strand_id
1 'polypeptide(L)' 'MRRKIGLQTRRSEMLNITVSGATGRMGTRIITLLLNIEDLKLANALERQGHK' A
#
# COMPACT_ATOMS: atom_id res chain seq x y z
N MET A 1 16.58 -41.01 5.91
CA MET A 1 16.22 -40.11 4.78
C MET A 1 15.23 -39.06 5.29
N ARG A 2 15.69 -37.84 5.61
CA ARG A 2 14.84 -36.78 6.19
C ARG A 2 14.26 -35.94 5.04
N ARG A 3 12.94 -35.97 4.84
CA ARG A 3 12.26 -35.12 3.84
C ARG A 3 12.38 -33.66 4.30
N LYS A 4 13.09 -32.83 3.55
CA LYS A 4 13.01 -31.37 3.71
C LYS A 4 11.60 -30.94 3.30
N ILE A 5 10.78 -30.61 4.28
CA ILE A 5 9.50 -29.92 4.06
C ILE A 5 9.89 -28.48 3.73
N GLY A 6 9.95 -28.16 2.44
CA GLY A 6 10.14 -26.78 2.00
C GLY A 6 8.92 -25.98 2.42
N LEU A 7 9.06 -25.08 3.40
CA LEU A 7 8.13 -23.98 3.56
C LEU A 7 8.23 -23.15 2.29
N GLN A 8 7.29 -23.33 1.36
CA GLN A 8 7.00 -22.33 0.35
C GLN A 8 6.44 -21.12 1.10
N THR A 9 7.30 -20.18 1.45
CA THR A 9 6.90 -18.85 1.89
C THR A 9 6.03 -18.29 0.78
N ARG A 10 4.71 -18.22 1.00
CA ARG A 10 3.83 -17.45 0.12
C ARG A 10 4.38 -16.03 0.11
N ARG A 11 4.89 -15.56 -1.03
CA ARG A 11 5.08 -14.12 -1.23
C ARG A 11 3.69 -13.52 -1.12
N SER A 12 3.44 -12.71 -0.10
CA SER A 12 2.30 -11.80 -0.17
C SER A 12 2.56 -10.88 -1.36
N GLU A 13 1.62 -10.84 -2.31
CA GLU A 13 1.73 -9.93 -3.43
C GLU A 13 1.41 -8.53 -2.92
N MET A 14 2.42 -7.66 -2.96
CA MET A 14 2.29 -6.27 -2.56
C MET A 14 1.31 -5.55 -3.49
N LEU A 15 0.18 -5.10 -2.95
CA LEU A 15 -0.88 -4.41 -3.68
C LEU A 15 -0.53 -2.93 -3.83
N ASN A 16 -0.55 -2.46 -5.07
CA ASN A 16 -0.31 -1.06 -5.40
C ASN A 16 -1.60 -0.24 -5.26
N ILE A 17 -1.56 0.81 -4.45
CA ILE A 17 -2.69 1.70 -4.15
C ILE A 17 -2.45 3.07 -4.77
N THR A 18 -3.49 3.66 -5.37
CA THR A 18 -3.52 5.08 -5.76
C THR A 18 -4.54 5.81 -4.89
N VAL A 19 -4.15 6.95 -4.33
CA VAL A 19 -5.03 7.79 -3.50
C VAL A 19 -5.36 9.08 -4.26
N SER A 20 -6.64 9.34 -4.55
CA SER A 20 -7.12 10.63 -5.02
C SER A 20 -7.62 11.49 -3.85
N GLY A 21 -7.49 12.81 -3.96
CA GLY A 21 -7.74 13.69 -2.80
C GLY A 21 -6.64 13.58 -1.73
N ALA A 22 -5.40 13.30 -2.16
CA ALA A 22 -4.26 12.97 -1.30
C ALA A 22 -3.84 14.07 -0.30
N THR A 23 -4.14 15.33 -0.56
CA THR A 23 -3.88 16.49 0.32
C THR A 23 -5.07 16.82 1.23
N GLY A 24 -6.27 16.33 0.90
CA GLY A 24 -7.43 16.45 1.76
C GLY A 24 -7.26 15.67 3.07
N ARG A 25 -8.02 16.06 4.11
CA ARG A 25 -7.95 15.45 5.45
C ARG A 25 -8.01 13.91 5.42
N MET A 26 -8.82 13.34 4.54
CA MET A 26 -8.95 11.89 4.41
C MET A 26 -7.80 11.25 3.62
N GLY A 27 -7.39 11.85 2.50
CA GLY A 27 -6.29 11.33 1.69
C GLY A 27 -4.99 11.26 2.47
N THR A 28 -4.66 12.31 3.23
CA THR A 28 -3.48 12.32 4.10
C THR A 28 -3.53 11.20 5.14
N ARG A 29 -4.70 10.96 5.75
CA ARG A 29 -4.87 9.87 6.73
C ARG A 29 -4.71 8.49 6.10
N ILE A 30 -5.27 8.28 4.90
CA ILE A 30 -5.12 7.03 4.16
C ILE A 30 -3.64 6.78 3.87
N ILE A 31 -2.92 7.78 3.37
CA ILE A 31 -1.49 7.69 3.08
C ILE A 31 -0.68 7.34 4.35
N THR A 32 -0.96 7.99 5.48
CA THR A 32 -0.29 7.67 6.76
C THR A 32 -0.56 6.24 7.20
N LEU A 33 -1.79 5.74 7.05
CA LEU A 33 -2.15 4.38 7.44
C LEU A 33 -1.46 3.33 6.57
N LEU A 34 -1.30 3.59 5.26
CA LEU A 34 -0.63 2.67 4.33
C LEU A 34 0.83 2.37 4.74
N LEU A 35 1.51 3.26 5.46
CA LEU A 35 2.88 3.04 5.93
C LEU A 35 3.03 1.87 6.91
N ASN A 36 1.93 1.43 7.53
CA ASN A 36 1.94 0.36 8.54
C ASN A 36 1.39 -0.97 8.01
N ILE A 37 1.17 -1.09 6.70
CA ILE A 37 0.57 -2.29 6.09
C ILE A 37 1.56 -2.85 5.07
N GLU A 38 2.27 -3.92 5.44
CA GLU A 38 3.36 -4.50 4.63
C GLU A 38 2.92 -4.96 3.23
N ASP A 39 1.67 -5.37 3.10
CA ASP A 39 1.11 -5.85 1.84
C ASP A 39 0.58 -4.72 0.93
N LEU A 40 0.64 -3.46 1.37
CA LEU A 40 0.16 -2.32 0.60
C LEU A 40 1.30 -1.34 0.30
N LYS A 41 1.38 -0.92 -0.96
CA LYS A 41 2.32 0.11 -1.41
C LYS A 41 1.55 1.29 -1.99
N LEU A 42 1.80 2.49 -1.48
CA LEU A 42 1.34 3.71 -2.15
C LEU A 42 2.13 3.88 -3.46
N ALA A 43 1.46 3.62 -4.58
CA ALA A 43 2.04 3.75 -5.91
C ALA A 43 1.87 5.15 -6.48
N ASN A 44 0.76 5.83 -6.19
CA ASN A 44 0.52 7.18 -6.66
C ASN A 44 -0.40 7.99 -5.74
N ALA A 45 -0.24 9.31 -5.76
CA ALA A 45 -1.06 10.25 -5.00
C ALA A 45 -1.52 11.38 -5.93
N LEU A 46 -2.84 11.53 -6.07
CA LEU A 46 -3.46 12.44 -7.01
C LEU A 46 -4.24 13.52 -6.26
N GLU A 47 -4.13 14.73 -6.79
CA GLU A 47 -4.98 15.84 -6.39
C GLU A 47 -5.52 16.59 -7.58
N ARG A 48 -6.65 17.25 -7.35
CA ARG A 48 -7.20 18.13 -8.36
C ARG A 48 -6.39 19.42 -8.38
N GLN A 49 -5.79 19.75 -9.52
CA GLN A 49 -5.14 21.05 -9.68
C GLN A 49 -6.18 22.17 -9.50
N GLY A 50 -5.89 23.13 -8.63
CA GLY A 50 -6.70 24.34 -8.45
C GLY A 50 -7.79 24.26 -7.37
N HIS A 51 -7.77 23.29 -6.46
CA HIS A 51 -8.57 23.39 -5.24
C HIS A 51 -7.94 24.44 -4.31
N LYS A 52 -8.63 25.56 -4.10
CA LYS A 52 -8.25 26.57 -3.08
C LYS A 52 -8.53 26.06 -1.68
#